data_AF-A0A496ZTU7-F1
#
_entry.id   AF-A0A496ZTU7-F1
#
_cell.length_a   1.000
_cell.length_b   1.000
_cell.length_c   1.000
_cell.angle_alpha   90.00
_cell.angle_beta   90.00
_cell.angle_gamma   90.00
#
_symmetry.space_group_name_H-M   'P 1'
#
loop_
_entity.id
_entity.type
_entity.pdbx_description
1 polymer ?
#
loop_
_entity_poly.entity_id
_entity_poly.type
_entity_poly.pdbx_seq_one_letter_code
_entity_poly.pdbx_strand_id
1 'polypeptide(L)'
;MKHYYSNYELIEMFVEGKIPSGEVIYSYNGNLTAMDKIIWTYNSPLGIKKNGFILVNGDNYSFTSNRHRNMLLECTNTRGTGVAVSFSAISNLIEEFDWDFTRNWDSDDKIPVLPFKAKSAWFDWVEVIDFIPDKHEYHDFKYEWKAEEKMKGYPEDVKVCLERLRKNYTATGVSKSRWNGKLIFTVWGHTAATVLLRIRGLNILAGFDERSYYCSLLPSGACTVKEAFEILKPEPVKRAEAEGKQVLRQGEWFFVKVADDPKEIGLRNKDFKKSWLPCRKGGSRHWCRLLYKDEKIYATGLVRHEGREHRALKLDGIYQAYYNTAIMSVSADSRVD
;
A
#
# COMPACT_ATOMS: atom_id res chain seq x y z
N MET A 1 -36.37 5.11 -15.89
CA MET A 1 -35.57 5.67 -17.01
C MET A 1 -34.10 5.47 -16.63
N LYS A 2 -33.25 4.85 -17.46
CA LYS A 2 -31.83 4.69 -17.09
C LYS A 2 -31.17 6.06 -17.18
N HIS A 3 -30.77 6.64 -16.05
CA HIS A 3 -29.96 7.85 -16.04
C HIS A 3 -28.55 7.48 -16.47
N TYR A 4 -28.08 8.06 -17.58
CA TYR A 4 -26.73 7.83 -18.08
C TYR A 4 -25.86 9.01 -17.65
N TYR A 5 -24.89 8.73 -16.78
CA TYR A 5 -23.92 9.71 -16.30
C TYR A 5 -22.59 9.55 -17.06
N SER A 6 -21.82 10.61 -17.22
CA SER A 6 -20.41 10.46 -17.59
C SER A 6 -19.65 9.66 -16.53
N ASN A 7 -18.49 9.12 -16.87
CA ASN A 7 -17.66 8.39 -15.91
C ASN A 7 -17.31 9.24 -14.68
N TYR A 8 -17.07 10.54 -14.89
CA TYR A 8 -16.70 11.47 -13.81
C TYR A 8 -17.90 11.76 -12.91
N GLU A 9 -19.06 12.07 -13.49
CA GLU A 9 -20.29 12.31 -12.71
C GLU A 9 -20.68 11.10 -11.86
N LEU A 10 -20.54 9.88 -12.41
CA LEU A 10 -20.80 8.66 -11.64
C LEU A 10 -19.83 8.50 -10.46
N ILE A 11 -18.54 8.77 -10.69
CA ILE A 11 -17.52 8.76 -9.62
C ILE A 11 -17.84 9.81 -8.55
N GLU A 12 -18.20 11.03 -8.94
CA GLU A 12 -18.56 12.08 -7.98
C GLU A 12 -19.80 11.68 -7.16
N MET A 13 -20.84 11.16 -7.81
CA MET A 13 -22.02 10.65 -7.11
C MET A 13 -21.65 9.56 -6.11
N PHE A 14 -20.78 8.62 -6.50
CA PHE A 14 -20.27 7.58 -5.60
C PHE A 14 -19.53 8.17 -4.39
N VAL A 15 -18.58 9.07 -4.64
CA VAL A 15 -17.79 9.72 -3.59
C VAL A 15 -18.69 10.49 -2.62
N GLU A 16 -19.67 11.23 -3.14
CA GLU A 16 -20.63 12.02 -2.38
C GLU A 16 -21.70 11.17 -1.67
N GLY A 17 -21.79 9.87 -1.97
CA GLY A 17 -22.81 9.00 -1.39
C GLY A 17 -24.21 9.27 -1.94
N LYS A 18 -24.30 9.73 -3.19
CA LYS A 18 -25.54 9.99 -3.92
C LYS A 18 -26.00 8.78 -4.75
N ILE A 19 -25.37 7.63 -4.59
CA ILE A 19 -25.84 6.36 -5.18
C ILE A 19 -27.03 5.87 -4.33
N PRO A 20 -28.24 5.75 -4.88
CA PRO A 20 -29.39 5.23 -4.15
C PRO A 20 -29.14 3.78 -3.72
N SER A 21 -29.61 3.43 -2.52
CA SER A 21 -29.42 2.07 -2.01
C SER A 21 -30.24 1.05 -2.81
N GLY A 22 -29.64 -0.10 -3.10
CA GLY A 22 -30.25 -1.17 -3.89
C GLY A 22 -30.34 -0.89 -5.39
N GLU A 23 -29.94 0.30 -5.86
CA GLU A 23 -29.95 0.65 -7.28
C GLU A 23 -28.56 0.48 -7.92
N VAL A 24 -28.55 -0.01 -9.16
CA VAL A 24 -27.35 -0.11 -9.98
C VAL A 24 -27.32 1.04 -10.97
N ILE A 25 -26.32 1.91 -10.85
CA ILE A 25 -26.11 3.04 -11.75
C ILE A 25 -24.97 2.73 -12.70
N TYR A 26 -25.17 3.02 -13.98
CA TYR A 26 -24.18 2.83 -15.04
C TYR A 26 -23.74 4.17 -15.61
N SER A 27 -22.47 4.25 -15.97
CA SER A 27 -21.98 5.31 -16.86
C SER A 27 -22.54 5.15 -18.28
N TYR A 28 -22.56 6.23 -19.06
CA TYR A 28 -23.07 6.28 -20.44
C TYR A 28 -22.45 5.20 -21.34
N ASN A 29 -21.15 4.97 -21.20
CA ASN A 29 -20.42 3.98 -22.00
C ASN A 29 -20.45 2.56 -21.37
N GLY A 30 -21.12 2.36 -20.24
CA GLY A 30 -21.16 1.08 -19.51
C GLY A 30 -19.82 0.64 -18.91
N ASN A 31 -18.80 1.50 -18.90
CA ASN A 31 -17.46 1.14 -18.44
C ASN A 31 -17.33 1.18 -16.91
N LEU A 32 -18.14 2.02 -16.25
CA LEU A 32 -18.27 2.12 -14.81
C LEU A 32 -19.69 1.75 -14.40
N THR A 33 -19.77 1.07 -13.26
CA THR A 33 -20.99 0.70 -12.57
C THR A 33 -20.82 1.00 -11.09
N ALA A 34 -21.83 1.56 -10.43
CA ALA A 34 -21.84 1.74 -8.98
C ALA A 34 -23.15 1.18 -8.40
N MET A 35 -23.06 0.56 -7.23
CA MET A 35 -24.18 0.03 -6.48
C MET A 35 -23.83 0.09 -5.00
N ASP A 36 -24.73 0.68 -4.20
CA ASP A 36 -24.56 0.88 -2.77
C ASP A 36 -23.19 1.51 -2.43
N LYS A 37 -22.28 0.71 -1.86
CA LYS A 37 -20.98 1.13 -1.33
C LYS A 37 -19.80 0.74 -2.22
N ILE A 38 -20.04 0.20 -3.40
CA ILE A 38 -18.96 -0.26 -4.28
C ILE A 38 -19.11 0.37 -5.67
N ILE A 39 -17.97 0.74 -6.25
CA ILE A 39 -17.85 1.14 -7.65
C ILE A 39 -16.91 0.18 -8.36
N TRP A 40 -17.29 -0.22 -9.57
CA TRP A 40 -16.55 -1.14 -10.43
C TRP A 40 -16.18 -0.46 -11.74
N THR A 41 -15.05 -0.88 -12.29
CA THR A 41 -14.68 -0.66 -13.70
C THR A 41 -14.74 -1.99 -14.41
N TYR A 42 -15.59 -2.08 -15.45
CA TYR A 42 -15.91 -3.36 -16.09
C TYR A 42 -16.34 -4.41 -15.05
N ASN A 43 -15.54 -5.45 -14.84
CA ASN A 43 -15.77 -6.53 -13.88
C ASN A 43 -14.83 -6.45 -12.66
N SER A 44 -14.04 -5.38 -12.54
CA SER A 44 -13.06 -5.23 -11.48
C SER A 44 -13.51 -4.16 -10.48
N PRO A 45 -13.47 -4.45 -9.17
CA PRO A 45 -13.77 -3.47 -8.14
C PRO A 45 -12.75 -2.34 -8.18
N LEU A 46 -13.26 -1.12 -8.24
CA LEU A 46 -12.47 0.10 -8.36
C LEU A 46 -12.34 0.82 -7.01
N GLY A 47 -13.40 0.83 -6.21
CA GLY A 47 -13.32 1.34 -4.84
C GLY A 47 -14.54 0.98 -3.99
N ILE A 48 -14.35 1.09 -2.67
CA ILE A 48 -15.31 0.67 -1.65
C ILE A 48 -15.45 1.75 -0.60
N LYS A 49 -16.68 2.17 -0.33
CA LYS A 49 -17.01 3.16 0.67
C LYS A 49 -17.27 2.48 2.03
N LYS A 50 -16.45 2.80 3.03
CA LYS A 50 -16.60 2.28 4.40
C LYS A 50 -16.28 3.37 5.42
N ASN A 51 -17.16 3.58 6.40
CA ASN A 51 -16.96 4.49 7.53
C ASN A 51 -16.52 5.93 7.13
N GLY A 52 -17.08 6.46 6.05
CA GLY A 52 -16.73 7.80 5.53
C GLY A 52 -15.47 7.84 4.65
N PHE A 53 -14.76 6.72 4.52
CA PHE A 53 -13.60 6.56 3.66
C PHE A 53 -13.93 5.79 2.39
N ILE A 54 -13.05 5.91 1.41
CA ILE A 54 -13.09 5.16 0.17
C ILE A 54 -11.75 4.46 -0.01
N LEU A 55 -11.77 3.13 0.14
CA LEU A 55 -10.65 2.28 -0.26
C LEU A 55 -10.64 2.22 -1.77
N VAL A 56 -9.59 2.74 -2.39
CA VAL A 56 -9.41 2.72 -3.84
C VAL A 56 -8.47 1.58 -4.20
N ASN A 57 -8.85 0.80 -5.20
CA ASN A 57 -8.02 -0.29 -5.67
C ASN A 57 -6.75 0.26 -6.33
N GLY A 58 -5.58 0.01 -5.72
CA GLY A 58 -4.28 0.40 -6.24
C GLY A 58 -3.84 -0.42 -7.45
N ASP A 59 -4.39 -1.63 -7.66
CA ASP A 59 -3.93 -2.54 -8.72
C ASP A 59 -3.98 -1.89 -10.12
N ASN A 60 -2.95 -2.19 -10.92
CA ASN A 60 -2.87 -1.89 -12.35
C ASN A 60 -3.60 -2.96 -13.14
N TYR A 61 -4.43 -2.50 -14.07
CA TYR A 61 -5.12 -3.37 -15.01
C TYR A 61 -4.84 -2.89 -16.44
N SER A 62 -5.86 -2.33 -17.10
CA SER A 62 -5.78 -1.74 -18.44
C SER A 62 -5.59 -0.22 -18.37
N PHE A 63 -5.17 0.40 -19.48
CA PHE A 63 -5.11 1.86 -19.59
C PHE A 63 -6.42 2.54 -19.18
N THR A 64 -7.57 1.99 -19.59
CA THR A 64 -8.89 2.55 -19.27
C THR A 64 -9.25 2.36 -17.79
N SER A 65 -8.99 1.18 -17.22
CA SER A 65 -9.21 0.92 -15.79
C SER A 65 -8.35 1.83 -14.93
N ASN A 66 -7.07 2.00 -15.28
CA ASN A 66 -6.15 2.90 -14.58
C ASN A 66 -6.62 4.36 -14.68
N ARG A 67 -7.18 4.77 -15.83
CA ARG A 67 -7.81 6.10 -15.96
C ARG A 67 -8.96 6.29 -14.98
N HIS A 68 -9.86 5.30 -14.85
CA HIS A 68 -10.97 5.39 -13.88
C HIS A 68 -10.48 5.41 -12.43
N ARG A 69 -9.48 4.59 -12.10
CA ARG A 69 -8.81 4.61 -10.79
C ARG A 69 -8.27 5.99 -10.47
N ASN A 70 -7.56 6.60 -11.40
CA ASN A 70 -6.98 7.93 -11.19
C ASN A 70 -8.06 9.00 -11.04
N MET A 71 -9.17 8.90 -11.78
CA MET A 71 -10.34 9.78 -11.57
C MET A 71 -10.95 9.61 -10.17
N LEU A 72 -11.06 8.37 -9.68
CA LEU A 72 -11.55 8.11 -8.33
C LEU A 72 -10.58 8.65 -7.28
N LEU A 73 -9.28 8.37 -7.43
CA LEU A 73 -8.24 8.93 -6.56
C LEU A 73 -8.32 10.46 -6.53
N GLU A 74 -8.38 11.14 -7.68
CA GLU A 74 -8.53 12.59 -7.77
C GLU A 74 -9.76 13.10 -6.98
N CYS A 75 -10.93 12.49 -7.19
CA CYS A 75 -12.16 12.87 -6.50
C CYS A 75 -12.09 12.64 -4.99
N THR A 76 -11.44 11.57 -4.55
CA THR A 76 -11.30 11.24 -3.13
C THR A 76 -10.19 12.02 -2.42
N ASN A 77 -9.09 12.29 -3.12
CA ASN A 77 -7.93 13.02 -2.62
C ASN A 77 -8.27 14.49 -2.35
N THR A 78 -9.00 15.13 -3.27
CA THR A 78 -9.50 16.50 -3.09
C THR A 78 -10.39 16.65 -1.84
N ARG A 79 -10.96 15.55 -1.35
CA ARG A 79 -11.84 15.49 -0.18
C ARG A 79 -11.17 14.87 1.06
N GLY A 80 -9.93 14.37 0.94
CA GLY A 80 -9.22 13.67 2.02
C GLY A 80 -9.86 12.35 2.46
N THR A 81 -10.64 11.70 1.60
CA THR A 81 -11.39 10.47 1.93
C THR A 81 -10.85 9.21 1.25
N GLY A 82 -9.87 9.36 0.35
CA GLY A 82 -9.33 8.28 -0.46
C GLY A 82 -8.10 7.63 0.14
N VAL A 83 -8.08 6.30 0.16
CA VAL A 83 -6.93 5.49 0.56
C VAL A 83 -6.69 4.42 -0.49
N ALA A 84 -5.55 4.49 -1.19
CA ALA A 84 -5.19 3.47 -2.17
C ALA A 84 -4.62 2.23 -1.46
N VAL A 85 -5.12 1.05 -1.80
CA VAL A 85 -4.56 -0.25 -1.36
C VAL A 85 -4.64 -1.29 -2.47
N SER A 86 -3.71 -2.24 -2.51
CA SER A 86 -3.78 -3.34 -3.47
C SER A 86 -4.87 -4.35 -3.08
N PHE A 87 -5.96 -4.42 -3.86
CA PHE A 87 -7.02 -5.39 -3.62
C PHE A 87 -6.55 -6.81 -3.94
N SER A 88 -5.65 -6.96 -4.91
CA SER A 88 -5.02 -8.24 -5.21
C SER A 88 -4.13 -8.74 -4.08
N ALA A 89 -3.32 -7.88 -3.45
CA ALA A 89 -2.55 -8.25 -2.26
C ALA A 89 -3.46 -8.71 -1.12
N ILE A 90 -4.53 -7.96 -0.83
CA ILE A 90 -5.50 -8.35 0.21
C ILE A 90 -6.15 -9.69 -0.15
N SER A 91 -6.57 -9.87 -1.40
CA SER A 91 -7.23 -11.09 -1.85
C SER A 91 -6.28 -12.30 -1.75
N ASN A 92 -5.04 -12.17 -2.18
CA ASN A 92 -4.03 -13.22 -2.06
C ASN A 92 -3.74 -13.56 -0.59
N LEU A 93 -3.64 -12.54 0.27
CA LEU A 93 -3.43 -12.75 1.70
C LEU A 93 -4.60 -13.55 2.31
N ILE A 94 -5.83 -13.21 1.94
CA ILE A 94 -7.02 -13.94 2.41
C ILE A 94 -7.03 -15.35 1.83
N GLU A 95 -6.83 -15.53 0.52
CA GLU A 95 -6.84 -16.85 -0.14
C GLU A 95 -5.77 -17.79 0.42
N GLU A 96 -4.56 -17.29 0.70
CA GLU A 96 -3.48 -18.09 1.29
C GLU A 96 -3.74 -18.45 2.76
N PHE A 97 -4.36 -17.56 3.54
CA PHE A 97 -4.67 -17.82 4.94
C PHE A 97 -5.94 -18.68 5.12
N ASP A 98 -6.93 -18.48 4.27
CA ASP A 98 -8.26 -19.12 4.29
C ASP A 98 -8.27 -20.48 3.56
N TRP A 99 -7.11 -21.00 3.15
CA TRP A 99 -6.97 -22.26 2.42
C TRP A 99 -7.56 -23.46 3.19
N ASP A 100 -7.57 -23.43 4.53
CA ASP A 100 -8.23 -24.46 5.35
C ASP A 100 -9.75 -24.29 5.48
N PHE A 101 -10.30 -23.08 5.28
CA PHE A 101 -11.73 -22.82 5.39
C PHE A 101 -12.50 -23.22 4.13
N THR A 102 -11.90 -23.04 2.94
CA THR A 102 -12.49 -23.47 1.65
C THR A 102 -12.68 -25.00 1.54
N ARG A 103 -12.01 -25.80 2.38
CA ARG A 103 -12.21 -27.26 2.46
C ARG A 103 -13.39 -27.69 3.34
N ASN A 104 -13.83 -26.86 4.27
CA ASN A 104 -14.97 -27.18 5.16
C ASN A 104 -16.30 -26.59 4.68
N TRP A 105 -16.31 -25.91 3.52
CA TRP A 105 -17.51 -25.38 2.88
C TRP A 105 -18.14 -26.42 1.93
N ASP A 106 -18.39 -27.62 2.44
CA ASP A 106 -19.07 -28.71 1.72
C ASP A 106 -20.47 -28.93 2.33
N SER A 107 -21.22 -27.84 2.52
CA SER A 107 -22.63 -27.90 2.96
C SER A 107 -23.53 -27.14 1.98
N ASP A 108 -24.04 -27.88 0.99
CA ASP A 108 -25.32 -27.83 0.26
C ASP A 108 -25.99 -26.50 -0.19
N ASP A 109 -25.56 -25.32 0.22
CA ASP A 109 -26.15 -24.06 -0.22
C ASP A 109 -25.45 -23.56 -1.49
N LYS A 110 -25.96 -24.03 -2.63
CA LYS A 110 -25.58 -23.60 -3.98
C LYS A 110 -25.92 -22.12 -4.20
N ILE A 111 -25.04 -21.22 -3.80
CA ILE A 111 -24.95 -19.89 -4.41
C ILE A 111 -24.33 -20.09 -5.81
N PRO A 112 -24.96 -19.63 -6.91
CA PRO A 112 -24.41 -19.81 -8.24
C PRO A 112 -23.05 -19.11 -8.33
N VAL A 113 -22.02 -19.93 -8.57
CA VAL A 113 -20.65 -19.49 -8.78
C VAL A 113 -20.60 -18.67 -10.06
N LEU A 114 -20.72 -17.35 -9.92
CA LEU A 114 -20.20 -16.42 -10.91
C LEU A 114 -18.68 -16.37 -10.68
N PRO A 115 -17.84 -16.79 -11.64
CA PRO A 115 -16.40 -17.05 -11.42
C PRO A 115 -15.58 -15.83 -10.98
N PHE A 116 -16.17 -14.63 -10.96
CA PHE A 116 -15.57 -13.40 -10.44
C PHE A 116 -16.17 -12.90 -9.10
N LYS A 117 -17.39 -13.32 -8.70
CA LYS A 117 -18.02 -12.82 -7.45
C LYS A 117 -17.36 -13.34 -6.18
N ALA A 118 -16.74 -14.53 -6.22
CA ALA A 118 -16.06 -15.10 -5.05
C ALA A 118 -14.85 -14.25 -4.61
N LYS A 119 -14.11 -13.66 -5.55
CA LYS A 119 -12.94 -12.82 -5.26
C LYS A 119 -13.27 -11.45 -4.66
N SER A 120 -14.53 -11.04 -4.74
CA SER A 120 -15.05 -9.77 -4.21
C SER A 120 -15.89 -9.92 -2.95
N ALA A 121 -16.16 -11.14 -2.48
CA ALA A 121 -17.02 -11.36 -1.31
C ALA A 121 -16.42 -10.76 -0.03
N TRP A 122 -15.09 -10.59 0.01
CA TRP A 122 -14.43 -10.05 1.19
C TRP A 122 -14.79 -8.61 1.51
N PHE A 123 -15.27 -7.84 0.53
CA PHE A 123 -15.66 -6.44 0.69
C PHE A 123 -16.76 -6.22 1.73
N ASP A 124 -17.68 -7.17 1.87
CA ASP A 124 -18.77 -7.08 2.85
C ASP A 124 -18.25 -7.17 4.29
N TRP A 125 -17.13 -7.87 4.49
CA TRP A 125 -16.50 -8.07 5.80
C TRP A 125 -15.36 -7.09 6.09
N VAL A 126 -15.06 -6.15 5.20
CA VAL A 126 -14.01 -5.14 5.43
C VAL A 126 -14.50 -4.11 6.43
N GLU A 127 -13.71 -3.91 7.48
CA GLU A 127 -13.77 -2.80 8.39
C GLU A 127 -12.46 -2.02 8.28
N VAL A 128 -12.55 -0.72 8.05
CA VAL A 128 -11.39 0.18 8.16
C VAL A 128 -11.31 0.62 9.62
N ILE A 129 -10.25 0.19 10.31
CA ILE A 129 -10.04 0.44 11.74
C ILE A 129 -9.33 1.78 11.95
N ASP A 130 -8.21 1.97 11.24
CA ASP A 130 -7.39 3.18 11.32
C ASP A 130 -6.63 3.35 10.01
N PHE A 131 -6.16 4.57 9.73
CA PHE A 131 -5.27 4.83 8.62
C PHE A 131 -4.35 6.02 8.93
N ILE A 132 -3.14 5.95 8.42
CA ILE A 132 -2.20 7.06 8.41
C ILE A 132 -1.95 7.38 6.93
N PRO A 133 -2.39 8.55 6.43
CA PRO A 133 -1.96 8.99 5.11
C PRO A 133 -0.44 9.09 5.13
N ASP A 134 0.26 8.58 4.11
CA ASP A 134 1.71 8.71 4.07
C ASP A 134 2.05 10.19 4.01
N LYS A 135 2.45 10.73 5.15
CA LYS A 135 3.29 11.90 5.21
C LYS A 135 4.70 11.44 4.90
N HIS A 136 4.93 10.85 3.74
CA HIS A 136 6.30 10.66 3.34
C HIS A 136 6.90 12.06 3.14
N GLU A 137 7.70 12.48 4.13
CA GLU A 137 8.85 13.32 3.90
C GLU A 137 9.76 12.56 2.92
N TYR A 138 9.46 12.60 1.62
CA TYR A 138 10.45 12.29 0.60
C TYR A 138 11.50 13.39 0.70
N HIS A 139 12.43 13.23 1.64
CA HIS A 139 13.68 13.96 1.66
C HIS A 139 14.40 13.66 0.34
N ASP A 140 14.62 14.71 -0.46
CA ASP A 140 15.61 14.76 -1.53
C ASP A 140 15.43 13.83 -2.74
N PHE A 141 14.21 13.63 -3.24
CA PHE A 141 14.10 13.70 -4.71
C PHE A 141 14.25 15.16 -5.10
N LYS A 142 15.50 15.61 -5.27
CA LYS A 142 15.83 16.70 -6.21
C LYS A 142 15.51 16.22 -7.64
N TYR A 143 14.24 15.92 -7.92
CA TYR A 143 13.69 16.62 -9.06
C TYR A 143 13.79 18.07 -8.62
N GLU A 144 14.78 18.80 -9.12
CA GLU A 144 14.62 20.23 -9.28
C GLU A 144 13.34 20.37 -10.10
N TRP A 145 12.23 20.47 -9.38
CA TRP A 145 10.99 20.96 -9.91
C TRP A 145 11.39 22.37 -10.29
N LYS A 146 11.82 22.56 -11.55
CA LYS A 146 12.00 23.85 -12.21
C LYS A 146 10.62 24.49 -12.35
N ALA A 147 9.91 24.55 -11.24
CA ALA A 147 8.52 24.86 -11.11
C ALA A 147 8.37 26.36 -11.30
N GLU A 148 9.31 27.18 -10.85
CA GLU A 148 9.27 28.61 -11.14
C GLU A 148 9.34 28.89 -12.65
N GLU A 149 10.18 28.17 -13.40
CA GLU A 149 10.21 28.26 -14.87
C GLU A 149 8.98 27.60 -15.52
N LYS A 150 8.55 26.42 -15.06
CA LYS A 150 7.41 25.69 -15.61
C LYS A 150 6.05 26.24 -15.18
N MET A 151 5.96 27.03 -14.11
CA MET A 151 4.75 27.69 -13.59
C MET A 151 4.64 29.14 -14.06
N LYS A 152 5.63 29.63 -14.81
CA LYS A 152 5.59 30.94 -15.46
C LYS A 152 4.43 30.95 -16.47
N GLY A 153 3.44 31.81 -16.22
CA GLY A 153 2.23 31.92 -17.05
C GLY A 153 1.00 31.15 -16.57
N TYR A 154 1.04 30.50 -15.39
CA TYR A 154 -0.14 29.92 -14.77
C TYR A 154 -0.93 30.95 -13.94
N PRO A 155 -2.27 30.85 -13.89
CA PRO A 155 -3.10 31.60 -12.96
C PRO A 155 -2.70 31.38 -11.49
N GLU A 156 -2.89 32.40 -10.64
CA GLU A 156 -2.40 32.37 -9.25
C GLU A 156 -3.13 31.34 -8.37
N ASP A 157 -4.43 31.16 -8.58
CA ASP A 157 -5.26 30.12 -7.96
C ASP A 157 -4.77 28.70 -8.30
N VAL A 158 -4.32 28.48 -9.53
CA VAL A 158 -3.68 27.23 -9.96
C VAL A 158 -2.35 27.02 -9.24
N LYS A 159 -1.53 28.06 -9.10
CA LYS A 159 -0.26 27.96 -8.35
C LYS A 159 -0.50 27.61 -6.88
N VAL A 160 -1.48 28.24 -6.23
CA VAL A 160 -1.87 27.93 -4.84
C VAL A 160 -2.36 26.48 -4.70
N CYS A 161 -3.16 25.99 -5.65
CA CYS A 161 -3.57 24.58 -5.66
C CYS A 161 -2.37 23.64 -5.85
N LEU A 162 -1.48 23.92 -6.80
CA LEU A 162 -0.27 23.13 -7.03
C LEU A 162 0.68 23.14 -5.82
N GLU A 163 0.79 24.25 -5.09
CA GLU A 163 1.55 24.30 -3.84
C GLU A 163 0.91 23.47 -2.72
N ARG A 164 -0.42 23.50 -2.59
CA ARG A 164 -1.13 22.63 -1.64
C ARG A 164 -0.94 21.15 -2.00
N LEU A 165 -1.01 20.81 -3.28
CA LEU A 165 -0.76 19.45 -3.78
C LEU A 165 0.71 19.05 -3.59
N ARG A 166 1.66 19.97 -3.73
CA ARG A 166 3.08 19.71 -3.42
C ARG A 166 3.30 19.42 -1.92
N LYS A 167 2.61 20.14 -1.03
CA LYS A 167 2.77 19.99 0.43
C LYS A 167 2.13 18.72 0.99
N ASN A 168 1.09 18.21 0.32
CA ASN A 168 0.27 17.11 0.82
C ASN A 168 0.46 15.79 0.05
N TYR A 169 1.21 15.78 -1.05
CA TYR A 169 1.32 14.60 -1.92
C TYR A 169 2.74 14.38 -2.42
N THR A 170 3.07 13.10 -2.62
CA THR A 170 4.13 12.63 -3.51
C THR A 170 3.70 12.86 -4.97
N ALA A 171 3.62 14.12 -5.37
CA ALA A 171 3.34 14.47 -6.76
C ALA A 171 4.46 13.93 -7.66
N THR A 172 4.23 12.79 -8.31
CA THR A 172 5.12 12.17 -9.29
C THR A 172 5.09 12.91 -10.63
N GLY A 173 4.07 13.75 -10.87
CA GLY A 173 4.00 14.62 -12.03
C GLY A 173 2.79 15.55 -12.03
N VAL A 174 2.76 16.49 -12.97
CA VAL A 174 1.58 17.32 -13.27
C VAL A 174 1.34 17.23 -14.77
N SER A 175 0.13 16.82 -15.18
CA SER A 175 -0.30 16.93 -16.57
C SER A 175 -1.32 18.04 -16.73
N LYS A 176 -1.23 18.71 -17.88
CA LYS A 176 -2.13 19.76 -18.31
C LYS A 176 -3.06 19.17 -19.36
N SER A 177 -4.36 19.22 -19.13
CA SER A 177 -5.37 18.81 -20.11
C SER A 177 -6.43 19.91 -20.29
N ARG A 178 -7.24 19.81 -21.34
CA ARG A 178 -8.43 20.64 -21.54
C ARG A 178 -9.65 19.73 -21.54
N TRP A 179 -10.67 20.09 -20.78
CA TRP A 179 -11.95 19.40 -20.75
C TRP A 179 -13.07 20.43 -20.73
N ASN A 180 -14.01 20.33 -21.68
CA ASN A 180 -15.10 21.30 -21.87
C ASN A 180 -14.62 22.77 -21.92
N GLY A 181 -13.50 23.03 -22.60
CA GLY A 181 -12.91 24.37 -22.71
C GLY A 181 -12.21 24.86 -21.44
N LYS A 182 -12.34 24.16 -20.30
CA LYS A 182 -11.63 24.47 -19.06
C LYS A 182 -10.27 23.79 -19.03
N LEU A 183 -9.28 24.49 -18.50
CA LEU A 183 -7.95 23.95 -18.29
C LEU A 183 -7.94 23.14 -17.00
N ILE A 184 -7.54 21.88 -17.07
CA ILE A 184 -7.45 20.97 -15.92
C ILE A 184 -5.98 20.61 -15.67
N PHE A 185 -5.61 20.68 -14.41
CA PHE A 185 -4.31 20.24 -13.90
C PHE A 185 -4.49 18.96 -13.14
N THR A 186 -4.05 17.85 -13.73
CA THR A 186 -4.04 16.57 -13.03
C THR A 186 -2.67 16.41 -12.41
N VAL A 187 -2.62 16.48 -11.08
CA VAL A 187 -1.42 16.09 -10.33
C VAL A 187 -1.45 14.58 -10.20
N TRP A 188 -0.43 13.93 -10.76
CA TRP A 188 -0.16 12.52 -10.56
C TRP A 188 0.52 12.42 -9.21
N GLY A 189 -0.16 11.82 -8.24
CA GLY A 189 0.38 11.57 -6.93
C GLY A 189 -0.39 10.44 -6.29
N HIS A 190 0.33 9.40 -5.91
CA HIS A 190 -0.24 8.32 -5.12
C HIS A 190 -0.24 8.80 -3.69
N THR A 191 -1.41 9.11 -3.14
CA THR A 191 -1.53 9.15 -1.68
C THR A 191 -1.45 7.71 -1.22
N ALA A 192 -0.21 7.22 -1.13
CA ALA A 192 0.08 6.07 -0.30
C ALA A 192 -0.52 6.36 1.08
N ALA A 193 -1.18 5.38 1.66
CA ALA A 193 -1.59 5.44 3.03
C ALA A 193 -1.36 4.05 3.58
N THR A 194 -0.94 4.00 4.83
CA THR A 194 -0.98 2.75 5.55
C THR A 194 -2.36 2.66 6.21
N VAL A 195 -3.10 1.60 5.93
CA VAL A 195 -4.41 1.32 6.50
C VAL A 195 -4.37 0.05 7.33
N LEU A 196 -5.04 0.09 8.46
CA LEU A 196 -5.34 -1.06 9.28
C LEU A 196 -6.77 -1.51 8.96
N LEU A 197 -6.88 -2.71 8.42
CA LEU A 197 -8.13 -3.35 8.06
C LEU A 197 -8.44 -4.47 9.04
N ARG A 198 -9.73 -4.69 9.29
CA ARG A 198 -10.24 -5.93 9.85
C ARG A 198 -11.12 -6.62 8.82
N ILE A 199 -10.79 -7.86 8.47
CA ILE A 199 -11.54 -8.64 7.50
C ILE A 199 -11.81 -10.00 8.12
N ARG A 200 -13.08 -10.32 8.37
CA ARG A 200 -13.50 -11.57 9.06
C ARG A 200 -12.75 -11.80 10.39
N GLY A 201 -12.52 -10.74 11.17
CA GLY A 201 -11.78 -10.80 12.43
C GLY A 201 -10.25 -10.81 12.29
N LEU A 202 -9.70 -10.99 11.09
CA LEU A 202 -8.26 -10.89 10.82
C LEU A 202 -7.85 -9.42 10.78
N ASN A 203 -6.73 -9.06 11.44
CA ASN A 203 -6.20 -7.70 11.40
C ASN A 203 -5.05 -7.64 10.38
N ILE A 204 -5.23 -6.80 9.37
CA ILE A 204 -4.34 -6.71 8.21
C ILE A 204 -3.82 -5.28 8.11
N LEU A 205 -2.50 -5.14 8.07
CA LEU A 205 -1.84 -3.88 7.79
C LEU A 205 -1.52 -3.84 6.29
N ALA A 206 -2.20 -2.96 5.56
CA ALA A 206 -1.96 -2.74 4.14
C ALA A 206 -1.35 -1.36 3.92
N GLY A 207 -0.40 -1.24 3.00
CA GLY A 207 0.24 0.03 2.71
C GLY A 207 0.99 0.00 1.41
N PHE A 208 1.78 1.05 1.20
CA PHE A 208 2.68 1.19 0.07
C PHE A 208 4.06 1.53 0.63
N ASP A 209 5.08 0.78 0.22
CA ASP A 209 6.46 0.98 0.66
C ASP A 209 7.35 1.07 -0.57
N GLU A 210 8.01 2.22 -0.74
CA GLU A 210 9.08 2.53 -1.70
C GLU A 210 8.89 2.18 -3.20
N ARG A 211 7.77 1.56 -3.61
CA ARG A 211 7.20 1.34 -4.97
C ARG A 211 6.21 0.18 -5.03
N SER A 212 6.09 -0.64 -3.99
CA SER A 212 5.19 -1.79 -3.97
C SER A 212 4.14 -1.66 -2.89
N TYR A 213 2.95 -2.17 -3.18
CA TYR A 213 1.93 -2.32 -2.15
C TYR A 213 2.20 -3.60 -1.38
N TYR A 214 2.04 -3.52 -0.07
CA TYR A 214 2.19 -4.66 0.83
C TYR A 214 0.92 -4.87 1.64
N CYS A 215 0.72 -6.11 2.07
CA CYS A 215 -0.28 -6.49 3.07
C CYS A 215 0.39 -7.45 4.05
N SER A 216 0.27 -7.17 5.35
CA SER A 216 0.79 -8.01 6.42
C SER A 216 -0.33 -8.42 7.36
N LEU A 217 -0.48 -9.73 7.56
CA LEU A 217 -1.37 -10.29 8.57
C LEU A 217 -0.70 -10.19 9.94
N LEU A 218 -1.37 -9.50 10.87
CA LEU A 218 -0.86 -9.26 12.21
C LEU A 218 -1.05 -10.50 13.11
N PRO A 219 -0.10 -10.78 14.02
CA PRO A 219 -0.22 -11.88 14.98
C PRO A 219 -1.27 -11.64 16.08
N SER A 220 -1.71 -10.40 16.27
CA SER A 220 -2.75 -10.02 17.23
C SER A 220 -3.55 -8.81 16.72
N GLY A 221 -4.67 -8.51 17.39
CA GLY A 221 -5.47 -7.34 17.06
C GLY A 221 -4.74 -6.02 17.34
N ALA A 222 -5.03 -5.01 16.53
CA ALA A 222 -4.59 -3.63 16.71
C ALA A 222 -5.80 -2.69 16.55
N CYS A 223 -5.76 -1.55 17.22
CA CYS A 223 -6.74 -0.47 17.10
C CYS A 223 -6.19 0.73 16.33
N THR A 224 -4.87 0.81 16.13
CA THR A 224 -4.23 1.87 15.34
C THR A 224 -3.15 1.31 14.42
N VAL A 225 -2.84 2.03 13.34
CA VAL A 225 -1.71 1.70 12.44
C VAL A 225 -0.39 1.71 13.20
N LYS A 226 -0.21 2.67 14.12
CA LYS A 226 0.99 2.74 14.96
C LYS A 226 1.16 1.49 15.82
N GLU A 227 0.08 1.07 16.49
CA GLU A 227 0.06 -0.17 17.27
C GLU A 227 0.33 -1.40 16.40
N ALA A 228 -0.25 -1.45 15.19
CA ALA A 228 0.02 -2.53 14.24
C ALA A 228 1.52 -2.63 13.89
N PHE A 229 2.20 -1.52 13.62
CA PHE A 229 3.65 -1.52 13.40
C PHE A 229 4.44 -1.96 14.64
N GLU A 230 4.02 -1.56 15.86
CA GLU A 230 4.65 -2.02 17.11
C GLU A 230 4.47 -3.52 17.34
N ILE A 231 3.31 -4.08 17.02
CA ILE A 231 3.05 -5.52 17.09
C ILE A 231 4.01 -6.29 16.17
N LEU A 232 4.31 -5.75 14.98
CA LEU A 232 5.21 -6.36 13.99
C LEU A 232 6.68 -6.41 14.45
N LYS A 233 7.07 -5.65 15.49
CA LYS A 233 8.43 -5.69 16.03
C LYS A 233 8.65 -6.91 16.92
N PRO A 234 9.72 -7.69 16.69
CA PRO A 234 10.13 -8.75 17.63
C PRO A 234 10.56 -8.19 18.99
N GLU A 235 10.39 -8.96 20.06
CA GLU A 235 10.79 -8.55 21.42
C GLU A 235 12.25 -8.08 21.56
N PRO A 236 13.26 -8.73 20.92
CA PRO A 236 14.63 -8.21 20.94
C PRO A 236 14.77 -6.81 20.33
N VAL A 237 13.95 -6.46 19.34
CA VAL A 237 13.96 -5.15 18.69
C VAL A 237 13.35 -4.09 19.61
N LYS A 238 12.21 -4.39 20.23
CA LYS A 238 11.57 -3.48 21.20
C LYS A 238 12.49 -3.18 22.39
N ARG A 239 13.17 -4.20 22.93
CA ARG A 239 14.16 -4.02 24.00
C ARG A 239 15.32 -3.13 23.54
N ALA A 240 15.83 -3.34 22.33
CA ALA A 240 16.91 -2.53 21.79
C ALA A 240 16.51 -1.05 21.62
N GLU A 241 15.30 -0.77 21.14
CA GLU A 241 14.77 0.61 21.06
C GLU A 241 14.64 1.23 22.45
N ALA A 242 14.13 0.49 23.44
CA ALA A 242 14.01 0.96 24.83
C ALA A 242 15.37 1.25 25.48
N GLU A 243 16.42 0.52 25.10
CA GLU A 243 17.81 0.74 25.51
C GLU A 243 18.49 1.89 24.72
N GLY A 244 17.80 2.52 23.77
CA GLY A 244 18.35 3.59 22.92
C GLY A 244 19.35 3.08 21.89
N LYS A 245 19.37 1.78 21.57
CA LYS A 245 20.22 1.23 20.51
C LYS A 245 19.70 1.63 19.14
N GLN A 246 20.61 1.76 18.18
CA GLN A 246 20.24 2.01 16.80
C GLN A 246 19.54 0.79 16.20
N VAL A 247 18.29 0.99 15.77
CA VAL A 247 17.49 0.02 15.04
C VAL A 247 17.20 0.59 13.66
N LEU A 248 17.49 -0.20 12.63
CA LEU A 248 17.15 0.11 11.25
C LEU A 248 16.16 -0.93 10.73
N ARG A 249 15.30 -0.56 9.78
CA ARG A 249 14.32 -1.46 9.16
C ARG A 249 14.49 -1.43 7.64
N GLN A 250 14.33 -2.59 7.00
CA GLN A 250 14.14 -2.68 5.56
C GLN A 250 13.20 -3.86 5.25
N GLY A 251 12.02 -3.58 4.67
CA GLY A 251 10.98 -4.58 4.43
C GLY A 251 10.53 -5.28 5.72
N GLU A 252 10.63 -6.60 5.74
CA GLU A 252 10.29 -7.47 6.87
C GLU A 252 11.43 -7.62 7.89
N TRP A 253 12.59 -7.01 7.64
CA TRP A 253 13.79 -7.16 8.45
C TRP A 253 14.06 -5.95 9.33
N PHE A 254 14.36 -6.21 10.60
CA PHE A 254 14.92 -5.26 11.55
C PHE A 254 16.39 -5.57 11.79
N PHE A 255 17.22 -4.53 11.90
CA PHE A 255 18.64 -4.60 12.12
C PHE A 255 18.97 -3.84 13.39
N VAL A 256 19.37 -4.54 14.45
CA VAL A 256 19.77 -3.95 15.73
C VAL A 256 21.29 -3.86 15.79
N LYS A 257 21.85 -2.66 15.98
CA LYS A 257 23.31 -2.49 16.06
C LYS A 257 23.86 -3.17 17.32
N VAL A 258 24.91 -3.97 17.16
CA VAL A 258 25.56 -4.71 18.25
C VAL A 258 27.03 -4.37 18.46
N ALA A 259 27.72 -3.85 17.43
CA ALA A 259 29.12 -3.43 17.50
C ALA A 259 29.48 -2.49 16.34
N ASP A 260 30.56 -1.73 16.50
CA ASP A 260 31.17 -0.98 15.39
C ASP A 260 32.16 -1.86 14.62
N ASP A 261 33.02 -2.60 15.32
CA ASP A 261 33.93 -3.60 14.75
C ASP A 261 33.52 -5.04 15.11
N PRO A 262 33.51 -5.99 14.15
CA PRO A 262 33.24 -7.41 14.45
C PRO A 262 34.09 -8.00 15.60
N LYS A 263 35.32 -7.51 15.82
CA LYS A 263 36.20 -8.01 16.90
C LYS A 263 35.64 -7.75 18.30
N GLU A 264 34.86 -6.68 18.50
CA GLU A 264 34.24 -6.34 19.79
C GLU A 264 33.31 -7.45 20.30
N ILE A 265 32.74 -8.23 19.37
CA ILE A 265 31.85 -9.36 19.63
C ILE A 265 32.46 -10.70 19.20
N GLY A 266 33.79 -10.76 19.08
CA GLY A 266 34.52 -12.00 18.78
C GLY A 266 34.23 -12.58 17.39
N LEU A 267 33.94 -11.71 16.41
CA LEU A 267 33.75 -12.06 15.00
C LEU A 267 34.92 -11.52 14.16
N ARG A 268 35.07 -12.00 12.92
CA ARG A 268 36.07 -11.48 11.97
C ARG A 268 35.40 -11.05 10.68
N ASN A 269 35.87 -9.96 10.09
CA ASN A 269 35.34 -9.44 8.83
C ASN A 269 35.31 -10.48 7.68
N LYS A 270 36.27 -11.40 7.65
CA LYS A 270 36.35 -12.47 6.64
C LYS A 270 35.27 -13.54 6.78
N ASP A 271 34.62 -13.63 7.94
CA ASP A 271 33.58 -14.62 8.21
C ASP A 271 32.24 -14.21 7.57
N PHE A 272 32.06 -12.90 7.29
CA PHE A 272 30.86 -12.38 6.62
C PHE A 272 30.90 -12.61 5.11
N LYS A 273 29.94 -13.39 4.60
CA LYS A 273 29.81 -13.73 3.18
C LYS A 273 28.60 -13.04 2.57
N LYS A 274 28.68 -12.67 1.29
CA LYS A 274 27.51 -12.18 0.55
C LYS A 274 26.50 -13.34 0.44
N SER A 275 25.32 -13.18 1.03
CA SER A 275 24.28 -14.19 1.04
C SER A 275 22.90 -13.54 1.10
N TRP A 276 21.89 -14.32 0.73
CA TRP A 276 20.49 -13.98 0.92
C TRP A 276 20.11 -14.08 2.39
N LEU A 277 19.35 -13.11 2.87
CA LEU A 277 18.61 -13.25 4.11
C LEU A 277 17.55 -14.34 3.93
N PRO A 278 17.20 -15.09 4.98
CA PRO A 278 16.09 -16.03 4.93
C PRO A 278 14.82 -15.34 4.43
N CYS A 279 13.95 -16.09 3.77
CA CYS A 279 12.72 -15.53 3.25
C CYS A 279 11.63 -16.57 3.44
N ARG A 280 10.47 -16.14 3.95
CA ARG A 280 9.28 -17.00 3.95
C ARG A 280 8.78 -17.13 2.50
N LYS A 281 8.00 -18.17 2.22
CA LYS A 281 7.40 -18.36 0.89
C LYS A 281 6.64 -17.08 0.49
N GLY A 282 6.97 -16.53 -0.68
CA GLY A 282 6.34 -15.31 -1.19
C GLY A 282 6.93 -13.98 -0.68
N GLY A 283 7.91 -14.00 0.23
CA GLY A 283 8.54 -12.78 0.73
C GLY A 283 9.57 -12.17 -0.23
N SER A 284 9.87 -10.90 0.04
CA SER A 284 10.87 -10.10 -0.68
C SER A 284 12.31 -10.58 -0.38
N ARG A 285 13.09 -10.85 -1.43
CA ARG A 285 14.46 -11.38 -1.31
C ARG A 285 15.47 -10.27 -1.11
N HIS A 286 16.05 -10.29 0.08
CA HIS A 286 17.11 -9.38 0.49
C HIS A 286 18.47 -10.07 0.51
N TRP A 287 19.52 -9.38 0.08
CA TRP A 287 20.89 -9.86 0.27
C TRP A 287 21.79 -8.79 0.87
N CYS A 288 22.75 -9.24 1.68
CA CYS A 288 23.80 -8.41 2.25
C CYS A 288 25.00 -9.28 2.63
N ARG A 289 25.96 -8.75 3.39
CA ARG A 289 27.04 -9.55 3.97
C ARG A 289 26.55 -10.14 5.28
N LEU A 290 26.43 -11.46 5.35
CA LEU A 290 25.84 -12.20 6.45
C LEU A 290 26.83 -13.15 7.12
N LEU A 291 26.59 -13.39 8.41
CA LEU A 291 27.22 -14.45 9.20
C LEU A 291 26.14 -15.11 10.07
N TYR A 292 26.01 -16.43 9.95
CA TYR A 292 25.20 -17.24 10.85
C TYR A 292 26.09 -17.78 11.96
N LYS A 293 25.76 -17.47 13.22
CA LYS A 293 26.51 -17.94 14.38
C LYS A 293 25.57 -18.01 15.59
N ASP A 294 25.61 -19.12 16.32
CA ASP A 294 24.83 -19.33 17.55
C ASP A 294 23.33 -19.03 17.35
N GLU A 295 22.75 -19.54 16.26
CA GLU A 295 21.34 -19.31 15.85
C GLU A 295 20.97 -17.85 15.54
N LYS A 296 21.95 -16.96 15.49
CA LYS A 296 21.79 -15.54 15.16
C LYS A 296 22.27 -15.25 13.76
N ILE A 297 21.65 -14.25 13.16
CA ILE A 297 22.03 -13.71 11.86
C ILE A 297 22.66 -12.35 12.09
N TYR A 298 23.95 -12.23 11.79
CA TYR A 298 24.66 -10.96 11.79
C TYR A 298 24.75 -10.43 10.36
N ALA A 299 24.54 -9.12 10.20
CA ALA A 299 24.54 -8.43 8.93
C ALA A 299 25.43 -7.19 8.98
N THR A 300 26.05 -6.87 7.84
CA THR A 300 26.84 -5.63 7.65
C THR A 300 26.84 -5.19 6.18
N GLY A 301 27.29 -3.96 5.94
CA GLY A 301 27.41 -3.39 4.60
C GLY A 301 26.07 -2.92 4.05
N LEU A 302 25.79 -3.21 2.78
CA LEU A 302 24.61 -2.70 2.10
C LEU A 302 23.57 -3.80 1.93
N VAL A 303 22.36 -3.58 2.45
CA VAL A 303 21.22 -4.49 2.29
C VAL A 303 20.45 -4.09 1.04
N ARG A 304 20.31 -5.02 0.09
CA ARG A 304 19.68 -4.75 -1.20
C ARG A 304 18.54 -5.73 -1.48
N HIS A 305 17.52 -5.24 -2.17
CA HIS A 305 16.48 -6.06 -2.76
C HIS A 305 16.89 -6.61 -4.13
N GLU A 306 16.48 -7.82 -4.48
CA GLU A 306 16.71 -8.41 -5.81
C GLU A 306 16.04 -7.57 -6.92
N GLY A 307 14.80 -7.14 -6.70
CA GLY A 307 13.99 -6.36 -7.65
C GLY A 307 14.25 -4.84 -7.65
N ARG A 308 15.14 -4.33 -6.79
CA ARG A 308 15.31 -2.88 -6.55
C ARG A 308 13.98 -2.16 -6.22
N GLU A 309 13.08 -2.87 -5.54
CA GLU A 309 11.80 -2.33 -5.08
C GLU A 309 11.98 -1.14 -4.15
N HIS A 310 13.06 -1.14 -3.35
CA HIS A 310 13.37 -0.07 -2.41
C HIS A 310 14.85 0.30 -2.42
N ARG A 311 15.15 1.48 -1.87
CA ARG A 311 16.46 2.04 -1.60
C ARG A 311 17.24 1.08 -0.72
N ALA A 312 18.52 0.96 -1.02
CA ALA A 312 19.40 0.10 -0.25
C ALA A 312 19.72 0.73 1.11
N LEU A 313 19.51 -0.03 2.18
CA LEU A 313 19.86 0.32 3.55
C LEU A 313 21.35 0.06 3.80
N LYS A 314 22.07 1.09 4.21
CA LYS A 314 23.47 0.98 4.64
C LYS A 314 23.54 0.67 6.14
N LEU A 315 24.30 -0.36 6.49
CA LEU A 315 24.59 -0.78 7.86
C LEU A 315 26.01 -0.36 8.23
N ASP A 316 26.13 0.66 9.08
CA ASP A 316 27.41 1.19 9.57
C ASP A 316 27.79 0.50 10.90
N GLY A 317 28.42 -0.67 10.77
CA GLY A 317 28.83 -1.53 11.89
C GLY A 317 28.35 -2.97 11.70
N ILE A 318 28.21 -3.70 12.80
CA ILE A 318 27.61 -5.03 12.84
C ILE A 318 26.22 -4.95 13.47
N TYR A 319 25.26 -5.53 12.77
CA TYR A 319 23.86 -5.58 13.21
C TYR A 319 23.43 -7.02 13.37
N GLN A 320 22.59 -7.30 14.37
CA GLN A 320 21.83 -8.53 14.44
C GLN A 320 20.51 -8.33 13.69
N ALA A 321 20.22 -9.23 12.74
CA ALA A 321 19.02 -9.20 11.92
C ALA A 321 17.89 -10.02 12.58
N TYR A 322 16.70 -9.44 12.64
CA TYR A 322 15.48 -10.06 13.15
C TYR A 322 14.37 -9.94 12.11
N TYR A 323 13.68 -11.05 11.83
CA TYR A 323 12.49 -11.05 11.00
C TYR A 323 11.30 -10.51 11.78
N ASN A 324 10.40 -9.77 11.15
CA ASN A 324 9.18 -9.29 11.78
C ASN A 324 8.29 -10.42 12.33
N THR A 325 7.30 -10.07 13.14
CA THR A 325 6.37 -11.04 13.75
C THR A 325 5.10 -11.26 12.91
N ALA A 326 5.03 -10.74 11.68
CA ALA A 326 3.89 -10.97 10.81
C ALA A 326 3.65 -12.47 10.66
N ILE A 327 2.39 -12.90 10.69
CA ILE A 327 2.05 -14.29 10.39
C ILE A 327 2.39 -14.55 8.91
N MET A 328 1.96 -13.62 8.06
CA MET A 328 2.14 -13.66 6.62
C MET A 328 2.25 -12.24 6.08
N SER A 329 3.05 -12.08 5.04
CA SER A 329 3.16 -10.82 4.30
C SER A 329 3.15 -11.15 2.82
N VAL A 330 2.39 -10.37 2.06
CA VAL A 330 2.34 -10.44 0.60
C VAL A 330 2.60 -9.06 0.03
N SER A 331 3.40 -9.02 -1.02
CA SER A 331 3.64 -7.82 -1.81
C SER A 331 2.96 -8.01 -3.17
N ALA A 332 2.28 -6.97 -3.65
CA ALA A 332 1.81 -6.95 -5.03
C ALA A 332 2.90 -6.31 -5.89
N ASP A 333 3.84 -7.13 -6.35
CA ASP A 333 4.90 -6.66 -7.23
C ASP A 333 4.37 -6.38 -8.65
N SER A 334 4.86 -5.28 -9.24
CA SER A 334 4.82 -4.99 -10.68
C SER A 334 3.44 -4.84 -11.34
N ARG A 335 2.35 -4.82 -10.56
CA ARG A 335 0.99 -4.59 -11.05
C ARG A 335 0.24 -3.58 -10.20
N VAL A 336 0.91 -2.57 -9.68
CA VAL A 336 0.29 -1.55 -8.86
C VAL A 336 1.05 -0.25 -9.12
N ASP A 337 0.35 0.76 -9.64
CA ASP A 337 0.87 2.12 -9.84
C ASP A 337 0.08 3.00 -8.91
#